data_AF-A0A200I565-F1
#
_entry.id   AF-A0A200I565-F1
#
_cell.length_a   1.000
_cell.length_b   1.000
_cell.length_c   1.000
_cell.angle_alpha   90.00
_cell.angle_beta   90.00
_cell.angle_gamma   90.00
#
_symmetry.space_group_name_H-M   'P 1'
#
loop_
_entity.id
_entity.type
_entity.pdbx_description
1 polymer ?
#
loop_
_entity_poly.entity_id
_entity_poly.type
_entity_poly.pdbx_seq_one_letter_code
_entity_poly.pdbx_strand_id
1 'polypeptide(L)'
;MIWSIFQVLLAYFTTFKQENKQKATMMYLGSGFNIGNFLLPFIQYIQPAFVPMISMFDIGNSIMLTGGTQAVVDTLVATNQRFSFRNMLRQLLSSIPFMCYLIMFGLRYFQVSLPSFIHTFFVPLANANVFLSMFMIGLYLDFSLPKGGFKALVKLFFLRYFLGGLTHFCYTYFTDFNGRKNGSKFAMCFPNPFIWHY
;
A
#
# COMPACT_ATOMS: atom_id res chain seq x y z
N MET A 1 0.53 -8.96 -3.44
CA MET A 1 -0.23 -9.35 -4.65
C MET A 1 -1.20 -10.50 -4.36
N ILE A 2 -0.72 -11.70 -4.01
CA ILE A 2 -1.57 -12.87 -3.66
C ILE A 2 -2.54 -12.55 -2.52
N TRP A 3 -2.04 -11.87 -1.48
CA TRP A 3 -2.83 -11.40 -0.35
C TRP A 3 -4.03 -10.53 -0.76
N SER A 4 -3.81 -9.58 -1.67
CA SER A 4 -4.85 -8.67 -2.14
C SER A 4 -5.94 -9.41 -2.92
N ILE A 5 -5.57 -10.41 -3.73
CA ILE A 5 -6.55 -11.25 -4.46
C ILE A 5 -7.41 -12.04 -3.47
N PHE A 6 -6.79 -12.64 -2.46
CA PHE A 6 -7.52 -13.35 -1.41
C PHE A 6 -8.51 -12.43 -0.69
N GLN A 7 -8.12 -11.19 -0.37
CA GLN A 7 -9.01 -10.20 0.22
C GLN A 7 -10.16 -9.78 -0.71
N VAL A 8 -9.92 -9.66 -2.02
CA VAL A 8 -10.99 -9.37 -3.01
C VAL A 8 -12.02 -10.50 -3.04
N LEU A 9 -11.58 -11.75 -3.06
CA LEU A 9 -12.48 -12.91 -3.05
C LEU A 9 -13.32 -12.95 -1.76
N LEU A 10 -12.70 -12.68 -0.62
CA LEU A 10 -13.39 -12.70 0.67
C LEU A 10 -14.36 -11.50 0.81
N ALA A 11 -14.01 -10.34 0.26
CA ALA A 11 -14.91 -9.20 0.12
C ALA A 11 -16.13 -9.53 -0.77
N TYR A 12 -15.93 -10.29 -1.85
CA TYR A 12 -17.03 -10.79 -2.68
C TYR A 12 -17.97 -11.72 -1.90
N PHE A 13 -17.43 -12.73 -1.20
CA PHE A 13 -18.27 -13.64 -0.41
C PHE A 13 -19.09 -12.93 0.67
N THR A 14 -18.49 -11.96 1.37
CA THR A 14 -19.20 -11.20 2.41
C THR A 14 -20.24 -10.25 1.85
N THR A 15 -20.18 -9.89 0.57
CA THR A 15 -21.13 -8.99 -0.11
C THR A 15 -22.01 -9.69 -1.13
N PHE A 16 -22.00 -11.03 -1.18
CA PHE A 16 -22.74 -11.83 -2.16
C PHE A 16 -24.25 -11.51 -2.23
N LYS A 17 -24.85 -11.09 -1.11
CA LYS A 17 -26.27 -10.70 -1.00
C LYS A 17 -26.57 -9.24 -1.36
N GLN A 18 -25.58 -8.43 -1.71
CA GLN A 18 -25.74 -7.00 -2.04
C GLN A 18 -25.88 -6.75 -3.55
N GLU A 19 -26.27 -5.53 -3.90
CA GLU A 19 -26.35 -5.07 -5.30
C GLU A 19 -24.96 -5.05 -5.96
N ASN A 20 -24.90 -5.26 -7.28
CA ASN A 20 -23.65 -5.34 -8.05
C ASN A 20 -22.76 -4.09 -7.89
N LYS A 21 -23.34 -2.90 -7.81
CA LYS A 21 -22.60 -1.65 -7.54
C LYS A 21 -21.95 -1.65 -6.15
N GLN A 22 -22.65 -2.13 -5.12
CA GLN A 22 -22.11 -2.20 -3.76
C GLN A 22 -21.03 -3.28 -3.62
N LYS A 23 -21.21 -4.43 -4.30
CA LYS A 23 -20.22 -5.49 -4.41
C LYS A 23 -18.91 -4.99 -5.03
N ALA A 24 -18.98 -4.40 -6.22
CA ALA A 24 -17.80 -3.86 -6.90
C ALA A 24 -17.11 -2.79 -6.04
N THR A 25 -17.88 -1.86 -5.47
CA THR A 25 -17.37 -0.84 -4.55
C THR A 25 -16.63 -1.46 -3.36
N MET A 26 -17.20 -2.49 -2.72
CA MET A 26 -16.56 -3.19 -1.60
C MET A 26 -15.32 -4.00 -2.02
N MET A 27 -15.28 -4.56 -3.23
CA MET A 27 -14.11 -5.28 -3.74
C MET A 27 -12.94 -4.33 -4.04
N TYR A 28 -13.22 -3.16 -4.62
CA TYR A 28 -12.23 -2.10 -4.83
C TYR A 28 -11.75 -1.49 -3.51
N LEU A 29 -12.68 -1.09 -2.63
CA LEU A 29 -12.33 -0.58 -1.31
C LEU A 29 -11.69 -1.66 -0.43
N GLY A 30 -11.99 -2.93 -0.62
CA GLY A 30 -11.37 -4.07 0.07
C GLY A 30 -9.87 -4.13 -0.13
N SER A 31 -9.45 -4.01 -1.39
CA SER A 31 -8.07 -4.22 -1.83
C SER A 31 -7.26 -2.94 -1.99
N GLY A 32 -7.90 -1.76 -2.08
CA GLY A 32 -7.24 -0.47 -2.25
C GLY A 32 -6.78 0.14 -0.94
N PHE A 33 -5.56 -0.17 -0.53
CA PHE A 33 -4.99 0.25 0.76
C PHE A 33 -4.57 1.73 0.80
N ASN A 34 -3.97 2.28 -0.26
CA ASN A 34 -3.48 3.68 -0.37
C ASN A 34 -2.89 4.22 0.94
N ILE A 35 -2.11 3.37 1.62
CA ILE A 35 -1.60 3.57 2.96
C ILE A 35 -0.53 4.66 2.95
N GLY A 36 0.29 4.68 1.90
CA GLY A 36 1.36 5.65 1.72
C GLY A 36 0.86 7.09 1.70
N ASN A 37 -0.15 7.42 0.90
CA ASN A 37 -0.63 8.81 0.85
C ASN A 37 -1.05 9.37 2.22
N PHE A 38 -1.57 8.53 3.12
CA PHE A 38 -1.97 8.97 4.46
C PHE A 38 -0.84 8.89 5.49
N LEU A 39 0.02 7.87 5.41
CA LEU A 39 1.07 7.62 6.41
C LEU A 39 2.40 8.28 6.11
N LEU A 40 2.66 8.67 4.86
CA LEU A 40 3.92 9.27 4.43
C LEU A 40 4.40 10.41 5.34
N PRO A 41 3.57 11.41 5.70
CA PRO A 41 4.07 12.49 6.54
C PRO A 41 4.38 12.04 7.99
N PHE A 42 3.67 11.02 8.52
CA PHE A 42 3.96 10.47 9.85
C PHE A 42 5.24 9.65 9.87
N ILE A 43 5.42 8.82 8.85
CA ILE A 43 6.58 7.93 8.74
C ILE A 43 7.84 8.72 8.40
N GLN A 44 7.73 9.77 7.60
CA GLN A 44 8.87 10.65 7.33
C GLN A 44 9.39 11.34 8.61
N TYR A 45 8.51 11.60 9.59
CA TYR A 45 8.91 12.14 10.89
C TYR A 45 9.51 11.09 11.82
N ILE A 46 8.93 9.88 11.89
CA ILE A 46 9.39 8.83 12.82
C ILE A 46 10.64 8.11 12.29
N GLN A 47 10.61 7.69 11.02
CA GLN A 47 11.66 6.90 10.38
C GLN A 47 11.63 7.10 8.84
N PRO A 48 12.40 8.05 8.30
CA PRO A 48 12.46 8.34 6.86
C PRO A 48 12.81 7.14 5.99
N ALA A 49 13.55 6.16 6.54
CA ALA A 49 13.95 4.95 5.82
C ALA A 49 12.77 4.08 5.36
N PHE A 50 11.59 4.22 5.97
CA PHE A 50 10.39 3.48 5.55
C PHE A 50 9.60 4.16 4.43
N VAL A 51 9.89 5.42 4.09
CA VAL A 51 9.21 6.16 3.02
C VAL A 51 9.26 5.41 1.67
N PRO A 52 10.40 4.86 1.23
CA PRO A 52 10.46 4.05 0.02
C PRO A 52 9.67 2.75 0.11
N MET A 53 9.75 2.05 1.23
CA MET A 53 9.05 0.78 1.43
C MET A 53 7.53 0.95 1.30
N ILE A 54 6.98 1.99 1.93
CA ILE A 54 5.55 2.30 1.88
C ILE A 54 5.12 2.78 0.50
N SER A 55 5.94 3.61 -0.15
CA SER A 55 5.65 4.07 -1.52
C SER A 55 5.62 2.92 -2.51
N MET A 56 6.54 1.95 -2.39
CA MET A 56 6.55 0.73 -3.21
C MET A 56 5.33 -0.15 -2.96
N PHE A 57 4.85 -0.20 -1.72
CA PHE A 57 3.60 -0.88 -1.39
C PHE A 57 2.39 -0.25 -2.10
N ASP A 58 2.27 1.08 -2.10
CA ASP A 58 1.17 1.79 -2.78
C ASP A 58 1.24 1.66 -4.31
N ILE A 59 2.44 1.61 -4.88
CA ILE A 59 2.66 1.30 -6.31
C ILE A 59 2.13 -0.11 -6.63
N GLY A 60 2.54 -1.12 -5.85
CA GLY A 60 2.08 -2.50 -6.03
C GLY A 60 0.57 -2.67 -5.84
N ASN A 61 -0.01 -1.92 -4.92
CA ASN A 61 -1.46 -1.87 -4.72
C ASN A 61 -2.20 -1.23 -5.92
N SER A 62 -1.66 -0.16 -6.49
CA SER A 62 -2.25 0.48 -7.69
C SER A 62 -2.26 -0.45 -8.92
N ILE A 63 -1.22 -1.28 -9.07
CA ILE A 63 -1.16 -2.35 -10.08
C ILE A 63 -2.29 -3.36 -9.85
N MET A 64 -2.48 -3.79 -8.60
CA MET A 64 -3.56 -4.71 -8.25
C MET A 64 -4.92 -4.10 -8.56
N LEU A 65 -5.19 -2.86 -8.17
CA LEU A 65 -6.47 -2.20 -8.41
C LEU A 65 -6.80 -2.04 -9.91
N THR A 66 -5.80 -1.67 -10.72
CA THR A 66 -5.98 -1.38 -12.16
C THR A 66 -5.95 -2.64 -13.04
N GLY A 67 -5.31 -3.70 -12.58
CA GLY A 67 -5.15 -4.94 -13.33
C GLY A 67 -5.88 -6.11 -12.69
N GLY A 68 -5.40 -6.54 -11.51
CA GLY A 68 -5.85 -7.77 -10.86
C GLY A 68 -7.28 -7.70 -10.31
N THR A 69 -7.57 -6.75 -9.43
CA THR A 69 -8.90 -6.53 -8.85
C THR A 69 -9.93 -6.26 -9.95
N GLN A 70 -9.59 -5.43 -10.94
CA GLN A 70 -10.47 -5.16 -12.07
C GLN A 70 -10.83 -6.45 -12.82
N ALA A 71 -9.86 -7.30 -13.18
CA ALA A 71 -10.13 -8.59 -13.82
C ALA A 71 -11.02 -9.52 -12.97
N VAL A 72 -10.84 -9.54 -11.65
CA VAL A 72 -11.65 -10.35 -10.72
C VAL A 72 -13.07 -9.78 -10.56
N VAL A 73 -13.23 -8.45 -10.51
CA VAL A 73 -14.53 -7.79 -10.42
C VAL A 73 -15.33 -7.97 -11.72
N ASP A 74 -14.68 -7.80 -12.87
CA ASP A 74 -15.30 -7.92 -14.18
C ASP A 74 -15.83 -9.34 -14.41
N THR A 75 -15.08 -10.36 -13.97
CA THR A 75 -15.50 -11.78 -14.06
C THR A 75 -16.61 -12.14 -13.08
N LEU A 76 -16.59 -11.63 -11.84
CA LEU A 76 -17.54 -12.03 -10.80
C LEU A 76 -18.83 -11.18 -10.75
N VAL A 77 -18.80 -9.96 -11.27
CA VAL A 77 -19.90 -8.98 -11.19
C VAL A 77 -20.40 -8.56 -12.58
N ALA A 78 -19.84 -9.14 -13.66
CA ALA A 78 -20.21 -8.87 -15.06
C ALA A 78 -20.14 -7.38 -15.43
N THR A 79 -19.12 -6.68 -14.94
CA THR A 79 -18.84 -5.32 -15.39
C THR A 79 -18.06 -5.44 -16.71
N ASN A 80 -18.55 -4.84 -17.79
CA ASN A 80 -18.03 -5.00 -19.17
C ASN A 80 -16.65 -4.31 -19.41
N GLN A 81 -15.88 -4.11 -18.34
CA GLN A 81 -14.54 -3.56 -18.39
C GLN A 81 -13.57 -4.72 -18.70
N ARG A 82 -12.51 -4.43 -19.45
CA ARG A 82 -11.51 -5.44 -19.85
C ARG A 82 -10.19 -5.12 -19.16
N PHE A 83 -9.49 -6.18 -18.75
CA PHE A 83 -8.10 -6.07 -18.30
C PHE A 83 -7.26 -5.34 -19.36
N SER A 84 -6.61 -4.25 -18.96
CA SER A 84 -5.76 -3.45 -19.84
C SER A 84 -4.35 -3.38 -19.29
N PHE A 85 -3.46 -4.21 -19.84
CA PHE A 85 -2.03 -4.18 -19.51
C PHE A 85 -1.41 -2.79 -19.77
N ARG A 86 -1.90 -2.10 -20.81
CA ARG A 86 -1.49 -0.72 -21.13
C ARG A 86 -1.82 0.26 -20.00
N ASN A 87 -2.96 0.10 -19.34
CA ASN A 87 -3.36 0.96 -18.22
C ASN A 87 -2.50 0.68 -16.99
N MET A 88 -2.17 -0.60 -16.73
CA MET A 88 -1.27 -0.98 -15.65
C MET A 88 0.14 -0.39 -15.82
N LEU A 89 0.72 -0.48 -17.02
CA LEU A 89 2.03 0.10 -17.31
C LEU A 89 1.99 1.64 -17.24
N ARG A 90 0.91 2.27 -17.72
CA ARG A 90 0.70 3.71 -17.57
C ARG A 90 0.59 4.12 -16.10
N GLN A 91 -0.08 3.34 -15.26
CA GLN A 91 -0.22 3.62 -13.82
C GLN A 91 1.14 3.56 -13.11
N LEU A 92 1.98 2.58 -13.46
CA LEU A 92 3.35 2.47 -12.96
C LEU A 92 4.19 3.70 -13.34
N LEU A 93 4.25 4.01 -14.64
CA LEU A 93 5.08 5.12 -15.16
C LEU A 93 4.53 6.50 -14.81
N SER A 94 3.22 6.63 -14.55
CA SER A 94 2.61 7.87 -14.08
C SER A 94 2.81 8.11 -12.58
N SER A 95 3.31 7.11 -11.84
CA SER A 95 3.55 7.26 -10.42
C SER A 95 4.85 8.03 -10.18
N ILE A 96 4.72 9.23 -9.60
CA ILE A 96 5.83 10.10 -9.21
C ILE A 96 6.88 9.34 -8.35
N PRO A 97 6.53 8.62 -7.27
CA PRO A 97 7.52 7.91 -6.47
C PRO A 97 8.23 6.82 -7.27
N PHE A 98 7.53 6.09 -8.13
CA PHE A 98 8.15 5.06 -8.97
C PHE A 98 9.22 5.64 -9.91
N MET A 99 8.88 6.73 -10.61
CA MET A 99 9.80 7.41 -11.51
C MET A 99 11.00 8.00 -10.76
N CYS A 100 10.78 8.63 -9.61
CA CYS A 100 11.86 9.12 -8.76
C CYS A 100 12.80 7.99 -8.33
N TYR A 101 12.29 6.83 -7.93
CA TYR A 101 13.13 5.67 -7.57
C TYR A 101 13.91 5.13 -8.76
N LEU A 102 13.31 5.05 -9.95
CA LEU A 102 14.02 4.62 -11.16
C LEU A 102 15.17 5.57 -11.51
N ILE A 103 14.94 6.89 -11.40
CA ILE A 103 15.98 7.90 -11.65
C ILE A 103 17.08 7.81 -10.59
N MET A 104 16.72 7.73 -9.30
CA MET A 104 17.70 7.57 -8.21
C MET A 104 18.50 6.28 -8.33
N PHE A 105 17.84 5.18 -8.72
CA PHE A 105 18.50 3.91 -9.00
C PHE A 105 19.46 4.04 -10.17
N GLY A 106 19.06 4.70 -11.26
CA GLY A 106 19.94 4.98 -12.40
C GLY A 106 21.18 5.80 -12.00
N LEU A 107 20.98 6.91 -11.30
CA LEU A 107 22.07 7.76 -10.80
C LEU A 107 23.05 6.96 -9.92
N ARG A 108 22.52 6.13 -9.02
CA ARG A 108 23.34 5.27 -8.15
C ARG A 108 24.03 4.16 -8.92
N TYR A 109 23.37 3.56 -9.91
CA TYR A 109 23.92 2.51 -10.76
C TYR A 109 25.13 3.01 -11.55
N PHE A 110 25.06 4.21 -12.11
CA PHE A 110 26.18 4.86 -12.81
C PHE A 110 27.18 5.55 -11.86
N GLN A 111 27.04 5.38 -10.54
CA GLN A 111 27.89 6.00 -9.51
C GLN A 111 28.01 7.54 -9.65
N VAL A 112 26.97 8.17 -10.20
CA VAL A 112 26.91 9.63 -10.32
C VAL A 112 26.58 10.21 -8.95
N SER A 113 27.55 10.88 -8.33
CA SER A 113 27.34 11.61 -7.09
C SER A 113 26.52 12.88 -7.33
N LEU A 114 25.50 13.10 -6.50
CA LEU A 114 24.72 14.33 -6.55
C LEU A 114 25.59 15.51 -6.06
N PRO A 115 25.65 16.63 -6.81
CA PRO A 115 26.30 17.85 -6.35
C PRO A 115 25.72 18.34 -5.02
N SER A 116 26.57 18.79 -4.10
CA SER A 116 26.19 19.25 -2.75
C SER A 116 25.17 20.40 -2.75
N PHE A 117 25.15 21.21 -3.82
CA PHE A 117 24.18 22.28 -4.03
C PHE A 117 22.73 21.78 -4.09
N ILE A 118 22.48 20.62 -4.70
CA ILE A 118 21.13 20.05 -4.81
C ILE A 118 20.63 19.68 -3.40
N HIS A 119 21.47 19.07 -2.58
CA HIS A 119 21.08 18.70 -1.21
C HIS A 119 20.76 19.92 -0.34
N THR A 120 21.60 20.95 -0.36
CA THR A 120 21.39 22.15 0.46
C THR A 120 20.15 22.94 0.04
N PHE A 121 19.80 22.92 -1.24
CA PHE A 121 18.58 23.56 -1.73
C PHE A 121 17.31 22.75 -1.43
N PHE A 122 17.30 21.44 -1.69
CA PHE A 122 16.07 20.63 -1.62
C PHE A 122 15.71 20.12 -0.22
N VAL A 123 16.67 19.96 0.70
CA VAL A 123 16.38 19.44 2.06
C VAL A 123 15.36 20.31 2.83
N PRO A 124 15.47 21.65 2.86
CA PRO A 124 14.46 22.49 3.50
C PRO A 124 13.07 22.35 2.87
N LEU A 125 12.98 22.26 1.54
CA LEU A 125 11.70 22.06 0.83
C LEU A 125 11.09 20.69 1.16
N ALA A 126 11.91 19.63 1.22
CA ALA A 126 11.46 18.29 1.56
C ALA A 126 10.90 18.22 2.99
N ASN A 127 11.53 18.91 3.95
CA ASN A 127 11.05 18.97 5.33
C ASN A 127 9.75 19.76 5.46
N ALA A 128 9.58 20.85 4.71
CA ALA A 128 8.34 21.62 4.69
C ALA A 128 7.15 20.83 4.11
N ASN A 129 7.41 19.94 3.14
CA ASN A 129 6.37 19.12 2.52
C ASN A 129 5.65 18.21 3.53
N VAL A 130 6.35 17.71 4.54
CA VAL A 130 5.76 16.86 5.60
C VAL A 130 4.69 17.63 6.36
N PHE A 131 5.04 18.82 6.85
CA PHE A 131 4.13 19.69 7.59
C PHE A 131 2.91 20.06 6.75
N LEU A 132 3.15 20.50 5.50
CA LEU A 132 2.09 20.88 4.58
C LEU A 132 1.16 19.70 4.26
N SER A 133 1.70 18.50 4.07
CA SER A 133 0.92 17.28 3.81
C SER A 133 0.04 16.89 5.00
N MET A 134 0.58 16.92 6.22
CA MET A 134 -0.21 16.69 7.44
C MET A 134 -1.31 17.73 7.64
N PHE A 135 -1.00 19.00 7.37
CA PHE A 135 -1.97 20.08 7.44
C PHE A 135 -3.11 19.89 6.43
N MET A 136 -2.79 19.51 5.19
CA MET A 136 -3.77 19.23 4.14
C MET A 136 -4.68 18.05 4.49
N ILE A 137 -4.15 16.98 5.11
CA ILE A 137 -4.96 15.87 5.63
C ILE A 137 -5.95 16.39 6.69
N GLY A 138 -5.52 17.27 7.59
CA GLY A 138 -6.38 17.86 8.61
C GLY A 138 -7.50 18.73 8.05
N LEU A 139 -7.22 19.54 7.02
CA LEU A 139 -8.22 20.38 6.36
C LEU A 139 -9.24 19.57 5.54
N TYR A 140 -8.82 18.45 4.94
CA TYR A 140 -9.69 17.61 4.12
C TYR A 140 -10.53 16.63 4.93
N LEU A 141 -10.24 16.47 6.23
CA LEU A 141 -10.96 15.57 7.12
C LEU A 141 -12.35 16.12 7.47
N ASP A 142 -13.34 15.82 6.64
CA ASP A 142 -14.76 16.04 6.94
C ASP A 142 -15.37 14.77 7.56
N PHE A 143 -15.95 14.90 8.75
CA PHE A 143 -16.60 13.79 9.47
C PHE A 143 -18.06 13.54 9.04
N SER A 144 -18.51 14.16 7.95
CA SER A 144 -19.86 14.00 7.40
C SER A 144 -20.04 12.68 6.64
N LEU A 145 -20.30 11.60 7.38
CA LEU A 145 -20.56 10.28 6.81
C LEU A 145 -22.06 10.09 6.48
N PRO A 146 -22.44 9.65 5.26
CA PRO A 146 -23.81 9.30 4.95
C PRO A 146 -24.27 8.15 5.85
N LYS A 147 -25.49 8.24 6.38
CA LYS A 147 -26.02 7.35 7.45
C LYS A 147 -26.02 5.84 7.11
N GLY A 148 -25.80 5.45 5.85
CA GLY A 148 -25.60 4.05 5.43
C GLY A 148 -24.14 3.61 5.20
N GLY A 149 -23.21 4.55 5.01
CA GLY A 149 -21.80 4.26 4.66
C GLY A 149 -20.95 3.79 5.84
N PHE A 150 -21.29 4.20 7.06
CA PHE A 150 -20.53 3.85 8.25
C PHE A 150 -20.50 2.34 8.51
N LYS A 151 -21.63 1.64 8.35
CA LYS A 151 -21.68 0.18 8.52
C LYS A 151 -20.83 -0.56 7.47
N ALA A 152 -20.79 -0.04 6.24
CA ALA A 152 -19.92 -0.55 5.19
C ALA A 152 -18.44 -0.34 5.53
N LEU A 153 -18.07 0.84 6.04
CA LEU A 153 -16.71 1.14 6.49
C LEU A 153 -16.27 0.25 7.66
N VAL A 154 -17.10 0.09 8.69
CA VAL A 154 -16.79 -0.78 9.83
C VAL A 154 -16.59 -2.22 9.36
N LYS A 155 -17.46 -2.73 8.49
CA LYS A 155 -17.32 -4.07 7.92
C LYS A 155 -16.02 -4.22 7.11
N LEU A 156 -15.67 -3.19 6.33
CA LEU A 156 -14.45 -3.15 5.55
C LEU A 156 -13.20 -3.18 6.45
N PHE A 157 -13.14 -2.31 7.46
CA PHE A 157 -12.04 -2.27 8.41
C PHE A 157 -11.92 -3.57 9.20
N PHE A 158 -13.04 -4.10 9.70
CA PHE A 158 -13.05 -5.39 10.38
C PHE A 158 -12.44 -6.47 9.50
N LEU A 159 -12.86 -6.55 8.22
CA LEU A 159 -12.32 -7.52 7.29
C LEU A 159 -10.81 -7.36 7.07
N ARG A 160 -10.33 -6.11 6.93
CA ARG A 160 -8.91 -5.82 6.72
C ARG A 160 -8.05 -6.21 7.93
N TYR A 161 -8.43 -5.77 9.12
CA TYR A 161 -7.66 -6.00 10.34
C TYR A 161 -7.76 -7.45 10.81
N PHE A 162 -8.93 -8.07 10.69
CA PHE A 162 -9.10 -9.48 11.04
C PHE A 162 -8.22 -10.39 10.18
N LEU A 163 -8.24 -10.19 8.86
CA LEU A 163 -7.41 -10.97 7.95
C LEU A 163 -5.91 -10.70 8.13
N GLY A 164 -5.53 -9.43 8.31
CA GLY A 164 -4.15 -9.06 8.59
C GLY A 164 -3.64 -9.68 9.90
N GLY A 165 -4.45 -9.62 10.96
CA GLY A 165 -4.14 -10.25 12.24
C GLY A 165 -4.04 -11.77 12.14
N LEU A 166 -4.97 -12.42 11.43
CA LEU A 166 -4.98 -13.86 11.26
C LEU A 166 -3.73 -14.35 10.51
N THR A 167 -3.32 -13.67 9.45
CA THR A 167 -2.09 -14.06 8.73
C THR A 167 -0.84 -13.85 9.55
N HIS A 168 -0.76 -12.74 10.30
CA HIS A 168 0.36 -12.52 11.21
C HIS A 168 0.43 -13.63 12.27
N PHE A 169 -0.72 -13.98 12.88
CA PHE A 169 -0.82 -15.06 13.84
C PHE A 169 -0.45 -16.42 13.23
N CYS A 170 -0.99 -16.77 12.06
CA CYS A 170 -0.62 -18.02 11.39
C CYS A 170 0.88 -18.07 11.06
N TYR A 171 1.48 -16.95 10.66
CA TYR A 171 2.90 -16.87 10.39
C TYR A 171 3.74 -17.10 11.65
N THR A 172 3.41 -16.43 12.76
CA THR A 172 4.17 -16.57 14.02
C THR A 172 4.10 -17.99 14.57
N TYR A 173 2.93 -18.64 14.54
CA TYR A 173 2.76 -20.03 14.94
C TYR A 173 3.54 -21.00 14.03
N PHE A 174 3.59 -20.74 12.72
CA PHE A 174 4.33 -21.58 11.79
C PHE A 174 5.86 -21.39 11.92
N THR A 175 6.33 -20.18 12.20
CA THR A 175 7.75 -19.91 12.47
C THR A 175 8.20 -20.50 13.80
N ASP A 176 7.38 -20.48 14.85
CA ASP A 176 7.69 -21.15 16.13
C ASP A 176 7.72 -22.68 15.98
N PHE A 177 6.83 -23.25 15.17
CA PHE A 177 6.85 -24.69 14.87
C PHE A 177 8.10 -25.12 14.07
N ASN A 178 8.60 -24.24 13.18
CA ASN A 178 9.83 -24.48 12.40
C ASN A 178 11.13 -24.03 13.12
N GLY A 179 10.98 -23.43 14.31
CA GLY A 179 12.05 -22.84 15.13
C GLY A 179 13.03 -23.81 15.79
N ARG A 180 12.94 -25.13 15.54
CA ARG A 180 13.96 -26.09 15.99
C ARG A 180 15.04 -26.43 14.96
N LYS A 181 15.00 -25.91 13.72
CA LYS A 181 16.01 -26.30 12.69
C LYS A 181 16.75 -25.20 11.93
N ASN A 182 16.45 -23.92 12.10
CA ASN A 182 17.17 -22.86 11.35
C ASN A 182 17.18 -21.50 12.08
N GLY A 183 17.74 -21.47 13.28
CA GLY A 183 17.88 -20.26 14.12
C GLY A 183 18.83 -19.16 13.59
N SER A 184 19.21 -19.18 12.31
CA SER A 184 20.19 -18.23 11.75
C SER A 184 19.87 -17.69 10.36
N LYS A 185 18.72 -18.04 9.75
CA LYS A 185 18.38 -17.59 8.37
C LYS A 185 17.16 -16.67 8.25
N PHE A 186 16.46 -16.35 9.33
CA PHE A 186 15.15 -15.68 9.25
C PHE A 186 15.05 -14.35 10.01
N ALA A 187 16.17 -13.66 10.24
CA ALA A 187 16.16 -12.24 10.64
C ALA A 187 15.91 -11.28 9.47
N MET A 188 15.62 -11.78 8.25
CA MET A 188 15.62 -10.98 7.02
C MET A 188 14.22 -10.62 6.47
N CYS A 189 13.14 -11.20 7.01
CA CYS A 189 11.77 -10.93 6.52
C CYS A 189 10.96 -9.95 7.39
N PHE A 190 11.53 -9.46 8.48
CA PHE A 190 11.04 -8.30 9.20
C PHE A 190 12.25 -7.36 9.37
N PRO A 191 12.15 -6.06 9.03
CA PRO A 191 13.23 -5.14 9.32
C PRO A 191 13.36 -5.09 10.85
N ASN A 192 14.44 -5.72 11.32
CA ASN A 192 14.87 -5.67 12.70
C ASN A 192 15.02 -4.17 13.07
N PRO A 193 14.32 -3.63 14.08
CA PRO A 193 14.47 -2.23 14.47
C PRO A 193 15.78 -1.97 15.22
N PHE A 194 16.62 -3.00 15.39
CA PHE A 194 17.94 -2.93 15.99
C PHE A 194 18.97 -3.45 14.98
N ILE A 195 20.09 -2.73 14.88
CA ILE A 195 21.22 -2.88 13.95
C ILE A 195 21.08 -2.05 12.66
N TRP A 196 21.20 -0.74 12.82
CA TRP A 196 21.91 0.12 11.88
C TRP A 196 22.85 1.03 12.70
N HIS A 197 23.98 0.46 13.11
CA HIS A 197 25.15 1.27 13.43
C HIS A 197 25.96 1.46 12.15
N TYR A 198 26.46 2.70 12.01
CA TYR A 198 27.34 3.27 10.98
C TYR A 198 26.64 3.74 9.71
#